data_AF-A0A938SDE2-F1
#
_entry.id   AF-A0A938SDE2-F1
#
_cell.length_a   1.000
_cell.length_b   1.000
_cell.length_c   1.000
_cell.angle_alpha   90.00
_cell.angle_beta   90.00
_cell.angle_gamma   90.00
#
_symmetry.space_group_name_H-M   'P 1'
#
loop_
_entity.id
_entity.type
_entity.pdbx_description
1 polymer ?
#
loop_
_entity_poly.entity_id
_entity_poly.type
_entity_poly.pdbx_seq_one_letter_code
_entity_poly.pdbx_strand_id
1 'polypeptide(L)' 'MQASAGETAALPSRAEAAKIVETLREQIRYHDYRYHVLNDPEIPDAEYDALKRRLRA' A
#
# COMPACT_ATOMS: atom_id res chain seq x y z
N MET A 1 32.24 -7.86 -5.04
CA MET A 1 31.14 -8.81 -5.30
C MET A 1 29.88 -8.23 -4.70
N GLN A 2 29.19 -7.35 -5.43
CA GLN A 2 27.81 -6.99 -5.12
C GLN A 2 27.04 -7.21 -6.41
N ALA A 3 26.07 -8.11 -6.34
CA ALA A 3 25.38 -8.65 -7.48
C ALA A 3 24.61 -7.53 -8.19
N SER A 4 25.01 -7.27 -9.45
CA SER A 4 24.06 -6.94 -10.48
C SER A 4 23.06 -8.09 -10.58
N ALA A 5 21.92 -7.95 -9.92
CA ALA A 5 20.70 -8.67 -10.23
C ALA A 5 19.71 -7.56 -10.56
N GLY A 6 19.48 -7.30 -11.85
CA GLY A 6 18.54 -8.15 -12.56
C GLY A 6 17.18 -7.51 -12.37
N GLU A 7 17.01 -6.36 -13.02
CA GLU A 7 15.75 -5.66 -13.23
C GLU A 7 14.90 -6.49 -14.22
N THR A 8 14.66 -7.74 -13.88
CA THR A 8 13.69 -8.59 -14.57
C THR A 8 12.36 -8.36 -13.89
N ALA A 9 11.44 -7.73 -14.62
CA ALA A 9 10.01 -7.73 -14.38
C ALA A 9 9.47 -9.18 -14.33
N ALA A 10 9.77 -9.89 -13.25
CA ALA A 10 9.08 -11.10 -12.85
C ALA A 10 7.87 -10.64 -12.05
N LEU A 11 6.68 -11.04 -12.46
CA LEU A 11 5.46 -10.84 -11.67
C LEU A 11 5.75 -11.21 -10.21
N PRO A 12 5.38 -10.37 -9.23
CA PRO A 12 5.71 -10.61 -7.83
C PRO A 12 5.25 -12.03 -7.50
N SER A 13 6.16 -12.81 -6.91
CA SER A 13 5.81 -14.12 -6.39
C SER A 13 4.62 -13.96 -5.43
N ARG A 14 3.78 -15.00 -5.26
CA ARG A 14 2.60 -14.88 -4.35
C ARG A 14 2.97 -14.38 -2.96
N ALA A 15 4.18 -14.70 -2.50
CA ALA A 15 4.73 -14.20 -1.24
C ALA A 15 5.02 -12.68 -1.27
N GLU A 16 5.55 -12.15 -2.36
CA GLU A 16 5.74 -10.70 -2.54
C GLU A 16 4.41 -9.98 -2.74
N ALA A 17 3.49 -10.54 -3.52
CA ALA A 17 2.15 -10.00 -3.66
C ALA A 17 1.43 -9.92 -2.30
N ALA A 18 1.56 -10.95 -1.46
CA ALA A 18 1.03 -10.94 -0.10
C ALA A 18 1.65 -9.82 0.75
N LYS A 19 2.97 -9.64 0.71
CA LYS A 19 3.64 -8.53 1.41
C LYS A 19 3.16 -7.15 0.92
N ILE A 20 3.03 -6.97 -0.39
CA ILE A 20 2.54 -5.70 -0.97
C ILE A 20 1.12 -5.42 -0.49
N VAL A 21 0.24 -6.43 -0.50
CA VAL A 21 -1.13 -6.32 0.01
C VAL A 21 -1.16 -6.01 1.51
N GLU A 22 -0.27 -6.60 2.29
CA GLU A 22 -0.17 -6.37 3.73
C GLU A 22 0.27 -4.94 4.05
N THR A 23 1.30 -4.44 3.36
CA THR A 23 1.74 -3.04 3.45
C THR A 23 0.64 -2.06 3.04
N LEU A 24 -0.06 -2.33 1.94
CA LEU A 24 -1.19 -1.48 1.51
C LEU A 24 -2.33 -1.48 2.53
N ARG A 25 -2.61 -2.64 3.14
CA ARG A 25 -3.59 -2.77 4.23
C ARG A 25 -3.18 -1.99 5.46
N GLU A 26 -1.90 -2.00 5.84
CA GLU A 26 -1.39 -1.19 6.96
C GLU A 26 -1.55 0.30 6.72
N GLN A 27 -1.18 0.78 5.53
CA GLN A 27 -1.35 2.18 5.18
C GLN A 27 -2.82 2.61 5.25
N ILE A 28 -3.73 1.80 4.70
CA ILE A 28 -5.17 2.07 4.77
C ILE A 28 -5.64 2.12 6.23
N ARG A 29 -5.24 1.15 7.08
CA ARG A 29 -5.60 1.16 8.51
C ARG A 29 -5.06 2.40 9.24
N TYR A 30 -3.83 2.80 8.94
CA TYR A 30 -3.23 4.00 9.52
C TYR A 30 -4.04 5.24 9.15
N HIS A 31 -4.37 5.42 7.86
CA HIS A 31 -5.19 6.54 7.42
C HIS A 31 -6.62 6.49 7.97
N ASP A 32 -7.25 5.30 8.03
CA ASP A 32 -8.56 5.11 8.67
C ASP A 32 -8.55 5.51 10.13
N TYR A 33 -7.51 5.10 10.88
CA TYR A 33 -7.37 5.46 12.28
C TYR A 33 -7.23 6.98 12.46
N ARG A 34 -6.43 7.63 11.61
CA ARG A 34 -6.30 9.10 11.66
C ARG A 34 -7.60 9.82 11.32
N TYR A 35 -8.31 9.32 10.30
CA TYR A 35 -9.57 9.88 9.82
C TYR A 35 -10.69 9.72 10.86
N HIS A 36 -10.86 8.51 11.39
CA HIS A 36 -11.99 8.16 12.26
C HIS A 36 -11.71 8.35 13.76
N VAL A 37 -10.47 8.20 14.22
CA VAL A 37 -10.11 8.26 15.65
C VAL A 37 -9.49 9.60 16.01
N LEU A 38 -8.50 10.05 15.23
CA LEU A 38 -7.81 11.31 15.53
C LEU A 38 -8.55 12.54 14.99
N ASN A 39 -9.54 12.36 14.11
CA ASN A 39 -10.15 13.45 13.32
C ASN A 39 -9.09 14.36 12.66
N ASP A 40 -7.94 13.78 12.30
CA ASP A 40 -6.79 14.49 11.73
C ASP A 40 -6.37 13.82 10.41
N PRO A 41 -7.19 13.97 9.35
CA PRO A 41 -6.94 13.38 8.06
C PRO A 41 -5.65 13.96 7.46
N GLU A 42 -4.64 13.11 7.28
CA GLU A 42 -3.36 13.50 6.66
C GLU A 42 -3.49 13.66 5.13
N ILE A 43 -4.49 12.99 4.55
CA ILE A 43 -4.81 13.03 3.12
C ILE A 43 -6.29 13.41 2.91
N PRO A 44 -6.61 14.17 1.85
CA PRO A 44 -7.99 14.50 1.50
C PRO A 44 -8.77 13.26 1.05
N ASP A 45 -10.10 13.30 1.17
CA ASP A 45 -10.99 12.18 0.84
C ASP A 45 -10.73 11.61 -0.58
N ALA A 46 -10.40 12.47 -1.55
CA ALA A 46 -10.11 12.06 -2.92
C ALA A 46 -8.85 11.18 -3.05
N GLU A 47 -7.82 11.48 -2.27
CA GLU A 47 -6.58 10.68 -2.20
C GLU A 47 -6.84 9.37 -1.47
N TYR A 48 -7.61 9.40 -0.37
CA TYR A 48 -7.98 8.18 0.35
C TYR A 48 -8.82 7.23 -0.51
N ASP A 49 -9.77 7.77 -1.29
CA ASP A 49 -10.54 6.99 -2.25
C ASP A 49 -9.67 6.42 -3.38
N ALA A 50 -8.66 7.15 -3.85
CA ALA A 50 -7.70 6.62 -4.82
C ALA A 50 -6.89 5.44 -4.24
N LEU A 51 -6.47 5.55 -2.98
CA LEU A 51 -5.73 4.53 -2.24
C LEU A 51 -6.58 3.26 -2.06
N LYS A 52 -7.84 3.41 -1.64
CA LYS A 52 -8.80 2.29 -1.54
C LYS A 52 -9.11 1.64 -2.89
N ARG A 53 -9.25 2.43 -3.97
CA ARG A 53 -9.44 1.89 -5.33
C ARG A 53 -8.25 1.04 -5.76
N ARG A 54 -7.03 1.46 -5.42
CA ARG A 54 -5.80 0.72 -5.75
C ARG A 54 -5.66 -0.60 -4.98
N LEU A 55 -6.22 -0.71 -3.77
CA LEU A 55 -6.28 -1.98 -3.05
C LEU A 55 -7.34 -2.94 -3.64
N ARG A 56 -8.43 -2.41 -4.23
CA ARG A 56 -9.53 -3.23 -4.76
C ARG A 56 -9.31 -3.75 -6.18
N ALA A 57 -8.41 -3.14 -6.95
CA ALA A 57 -8.08 -3.53 -8.33
C ALA A 57 -7.08 -4.69 -8.35
#